data_AF-A0A084SE55-F1
#
_entry.id   AF-A0A084SE55-F1
#
_cell.length_a   1.000
_cell.length_b   1.000
_cell.length_c   1.000
_cell.angle_alpha   90.00
_cell.angle_beta   90.00
_cell.angle_gamma   90.00
#
_symmetry.space_group_name_H-M   'P 1'
#
loop_
_entity.id
_entity.type
_entity.pdbx_description
1 polymer ?
#
loop_
_entity_poly.entity_id
_entity_poly.type
_entity_poly.pdbx_seq_one_letter_code
_entity_poly.pdbx_strand_id
1 'polypeptide(L)'
;MGTNASSNLLTLTLEQVRDAILAHLKEGNAGHYNIGRLYNYVVDNKLAEQKKYESAQVYFNQHIQELSQSTLTRYGAVAREFTEEACRTHGVTKLYTLRAYAKEADIQLTAGDPGLTPIEVPREGGKVERKSFAECSLEELRQAAKHKRKPSRATMPATDAARIQFLRDSFSRHFAQGGRVQLKTSTQGGETLLTIQGVPLAQVERLMEALLDGFQPQPVRAVG
;
A
#
# COMPACT_ATOMS: atom_id res chain seq x y z
N MET A 1 13.81 8.36 31.34
CA MET A 1 13.14 9.67 31.56
C MET A 1 12.77 10.23 30.19
N GLY A 2 11.49 10.24 29.80
CA GLY A 2 11.08 10.56 28.43
C GLY A 2 9.67 11.15 28.33
N THR A 3 9.21 11.88 29.35
CA THR A 3 7.82 12.34 29.49
C THR A 3 7.58 13.79 29.06
N ASN A 4 8.58 14.53 28.57
CA ASN A 4 8.39 15.97 28.30
C ASN A 4 7.96 16.35 26.86
N ALA A 5 8.09 15.45 25.88
CA ALA A 5 7.70 15.76 24.50
C ALA A 5 6.20 15.58 24.22
N SER A 6 5.50 14.74 24.99
CA SER A 6 4.07 14.47 24.83
C SER A 6 3.20 15.55 25.48
N SER A 7 3.69 16.22 26.52
CA SER A 7 2.95 17.24 27.28
C SER A 7 2.71 18.54 26.51
N ASN A 8 3.58 18.89 25.55
CA ASN A 8 3.46 20.12 24.76
C ASN A 8 2.45 20.04 23.60
N LEU A 9 1.94 18.86 23.26
CA LEU A 9 0.95 18.71 22.18
C LEU A 9 -0.49 18.89 22.66
N LEU A 10 -0.77 18.69 23.96
CA LEU A 10 -2.12 18.57 24.52
C LEU A 10 -2.96 19.87 24.47
N THR A 11 -2.41 20.98 23.98
CA THR A 11 -3.08 22.29 23.98
C THR A 11 -3.03 23.01 22.64
N LEU A 12 -2.53 22.39 21.57
CA LEU A 12 -2.40 23.07 20.29
C LEU A 12 -3.74 23.15 19.56
N THR A 13 -4.04 24.33 19.00
CA THR A 13 -5.15 24.52 18.06
C THR A 13 -4.78 24.02 16.65
N LEU A 14 -5.76 23.86 15.76
CA LEU A 14 -5.52 23.48 14.36
C LEU A 14 -4.53 24.43 13.65
N GLU A 15 -4.71 25.73 13.85
CA GLU A 15 -3.89 26.76 13.23
C GLU A 15 -2.44 26.68 13.74
N GLN A 16 -2.27 26.48 15.05
CA GLN A 16 -0.95 26.28 15.65
C GLN A 16 -0.28 24.99 15.15
N VAL A 17 -1.05 23.92 14.97
CA VAL A 17 -0.55 22.67 14.37
C VAL A 17 -0.10 22.91 12.93
N ARG A 18 -0.91 23.60 12.12
CA ARG A 18 -0.56 23.93 10.73
C ARG A 18 0.76 24.72 10.68
N ASP A 19 0.87 25.76 11.50
CA ASP A 19 2.06 26.63 11.51
C ASP A 19 3.30 25.85 11.97
N ALA A 20 3.15 24.96 12.95
CA ALA A 20 4.23 24.07 13.38
C ALA A 20 4.64 23.06 12.28
N ILE A 21 3.67 22.48 11.54
CA ILE A 21 3.97 21.60 10.40
C ILE A 21 4.79 22.36 9.35
N LEU A 22 4.40 23.58 9.01
CA LEU A 22 5.11 24.41 8.03
C LEU A 22 6.51 24.78 8.49
N ALA A 23 6.72 25.02 9.79
CA ALA A 23 8.05 25.26 10.35
C ALA A 23 8.96 24.03 10.21
N HIS A 24 8.45 22.85 10.53
CA HIS A 24 9.19 21.59 10.45
C HIS A 24 9.56 21.14 9.03
N LEU A 25 8.93 21.70 7.98
CA LEU A 25 9.31 21.41 6.58
C LEU A 25 10.79 21.69 6.29
N LYS A 26 11.40 22.63 7.01
CA LYS A 26 12.80 23.05 6.80
C LYS A 26 13.82 22.20 7.55
N GLU A 27 13.38 21.29 8.42
CA GLU A 27 14.25 20.56 9.36
C GLU A 27 14.65 19.15 8.88
N GLY A 28 14.31 18.79 7.64
CA GLY A 28 14.63 17.49 7.06
C GLY A 28 14.00 16.32 7.83
N ASN A 29 14.76 15.25 8.08
CA ASN A 29 14.21 14.01 8.64
C ASN A 29 13.63 14.14 10.06
N ALA A 30 14.22 14.98 10.92
CA ALA A 30 13.67 15.24 12.25
C ALA A 30 12.33 15.99 12.14
N GLY A 31 12.25 16.97 11.23
CA GLY A 31 11.03 17.67 10.89
C GLY A 31 9.93 16.73 10.41
N HIS A 32 10.24 15.78 9.52
CA HIS A 32 9.27 14.81 9.01
C HIS A 32 8.61 13.98 10.13
N TYR A 33 9.36 13.59 11.16
CA TYR A 33 8.81 12.90 12.32
C TYR A 33 7.83 13.79 13.11
N ASN A 34 8.22 15.03 13.38
CA ASN A 34 7.38 15.98 14.13
C ASN A 34 6.11 16.34 13.36
N ILE A 35 6.19 16.48 12.03
CA ILE A 35 5.02 16.61 11.16
C ILE A 35 4.08 15.41 11.33
N GLY A 36 4.63 14.18 11.34
CA GLY A 36 3.86 12.97 11.58
C GLY A 36 3.15 12.96 12.94
N ARG A 37 3.83 13.38 14.01
CA ARG A 37 3.24 13.51 15.36
C ARG A 37 2.11 14.52 15.39
N LEU A 38 2.31 15.68 14.79
CA LEU A 38 1.31 16.76 14.71
C LEU A 38 0.08 16.34 13.90
N TYR A 39 0.29 15.64 12.78
CA TYR A 39 -0.78 15.06 11.99
C TYR A 39 -1.59 14.04 12.80
N ASN A 40 -0.93 13.11 13.48
CA ASN A 40 -1.61 12.13 14.34
C ASN A 40 -2.37 12.81 15.47
N TYR A 41 -1.81 13.84 16.10
CA TYR A 41 -2.50 14.60 17.14
C TYR A 41 -3.83 15.20 16.64
N VAL A 42 -3.86 15.80 15.44
CA VAL A 42 -5.09 16.33 14.84
C VAL A 42 -6.11 15.22 14.55
N VAL A 43 -5.66 14.10 14.00
CA VAL A 43 -6.52 12.93 13.68
C VAL A 43 -7.08 12.29 14.96
N ASP A 44 -6.23 12.02 15.94
CA ASP A 44 -6.59 11.29 17.16
C ASP A 44 -7.54 12.11 18.05
N ASN A 45 -7.39 13.44 18.04
CA ASN A 45 -8.26 14.36 18.79
C ASN A 45 -9.42 14.92 17.97
N LYS A 46 -9.54 14.55 16.69
CA LYS A 46 -10.58 15.04 15.76
C LYS A 46 -10.69 16.57 15.73
N LEU A 47 -9.54 17.26 15.76
CA LEU A 47 -9.53 18.72 15.91
C LEU A 47 -10.16 19.43 14.71
N ALA A 48 -10.02 18.86 13.51
CA ALA A 48 -10.61 19.40 12.28
C ALA A 48 -12.14 19.37 12.34
N GLU A 49 -12.68 18.25 12.78
CA GLU A 49 -14.11 18.00 12.93
C GLU A 49 -14.73 18.91 14.01
N GLN A 50 -14.01 19.15 15.11
CA GLN A 50 -14.42 20.13 16.14
C GLN A 50 -14.54 21.56 15.58
N LYS A 51 -13.78 21.89 14.52
CA LYS A 51 -13.85 23.17 13.80
C LYS A 51 -14.75 23.11 12.56
N LYS A 52 -15.60 22.08 12.45
CA LYS A 52 -16.59 21.87 11.37
C LYS A 52 -16.00 21.54 10.00
N TYR A 53 -14.74 21.09 9.93
CA TYR A 53 -14.24 20.44 8.73
C TYR A 53 -14.75 19.00 8.65
N GLU A 54 -14.91 18.47 7.43
CA GLU A 54 -15.35 17.08 7.23
C GLU A 54 -14.36 16.06 7.81
N SER A 55 -13.06 16.34 7.68
CA SER A 55 -11.99 15.52 8.24
C SER A 55 -10.68 16.29 8.32
N ALA A 56 -9.73 15.75 9.10
CA ALA A 56 -8.35 16.23 9.10
C ALA A 56 -7.72 16.26 7.69
N GLN A 57 -8.04 15.28 6.83
CA GLN A 57 -7.56 15.23 5.45
C GLN A 57 -8.05 16.44 4.64
N VAL A 58 -9.35 16.75 4.73
CA VAL A 58 -9.93 17.91 4.02
C VAL A 58 -9.28 19.20 4.52
N TYR A 59 -9.10 19.34 5.83
CA TYR A 59 -8.43 20.50 6.43
C TYR A 59 -7.00 20.68 5.88
N PHE A 60 -6.16 19.65 5.96
CA PHE A 60 -4.76 19.76 5.51
C PHE A 60 -4.64 20.00 4.01
N ASN A 61 -5.46 19.33 3.18
CA ASN A 61 -5.47 19.57 1.73
C ASN A 61 -5.85 21.00 1.35
N GLN A 62 -6.65 21.70 2.17
CA GLN A 62 -7.00 23.10 1.94
C GLN A 62 -5.90 24.06 2.39
N HIS A 63 -5.18 23.73 3.46
CA HIS A 63 -4.32 24.69 4.18
C HIS A 63 -2.81 24.44 4.05
N ILE A 64 -2.38 23.27 3.57
CA ILE A 64 -0.97 22.93 3.37
C ILE A 64 -0.83 22.33 1.98
N GLN A 65 -0.33 23.14 1.02
CA GLN A 65 -0.19 22.72 -0.39
C GLN A 65 1.16 22.05 -0.65
N GLU A 66 2.15 22.29 0.21
CA GLU A 66 3.52 21.80 0.12
C GLU A 66 3.64 20.30 0.41
N LEU A 67 2.64 19.72 1.08
CA LEU A 67 2.60 18.31 1.45
C LEU A 67 1.36 17.63 0.88
N SER A 68 1.58 16.53 0.16
CA SER A 68 0.46 15.66 -0.22
C SER A 68 -0.09 14.91 1.00
N GLN A 69 -1.38 14.57 0.96
CA GLN A 69 -1.99 13.69 1.96
C GLN A 69 -1.25 12.35 2.12
N SER A 70 -0.73 11.79 1.02
CA SER A 70 0.05 10.55 1.05
C SER A 70 1.35 10.70 1.85
N THR A 71 1.97 11.88 1.82
CA THR A 71 3.17 12.20 2.59
C THR A 71 2.84 12.37 4.06
N LEU A 72 1.78 13.11 4.39
CA LEU A 72 1.29 13.25 5.78
C LEU A 72 0.96 11.90 6.40
N THR A 73 0.23 11.05 5.67
CA THR A 73 -0.12 9.69 6.13
C THR A 73 1.13 8.84 6.35
N ARG A 74 2.13 8.95 5.47
CA ARG A 74 3.41 8.25 5.61
C ARG A 74 4.14 8.68 6.88
N TYR A 75 4.24 10.00 7.10
CA TYR A 75 4.93 10.58 8.25
C TYR A 75 4.21 10.19 9.55
N GLY A 76 2.88 10.32 9.58
CA GLY A 76 2.07 9.89 10.72
C GLY A 76 2.25 8.42 11.06
N ALA A 77 2.26 7.55 10.04
CA ALA A 77 2.42 6.12 10.27
C ALA A 77 3.82 5.74 10.79
N VAL A 78 4.87 6.43 10.36
CA VAL A 78 6.22 6.26 10.93
C VAL A 78 6.28 6.80 12.36
N ALA A 79 5.68 7.96 12.63
CA ALA A 79 5.67 8.58 13.95
C ALA A 79 4.87 7.78 15.01
N ARG A 80 3.98 6.88 14.60
CA ARG A 80 3.28 5.95 15.51
C ARG A 80 4.13 4.78 15.97
N GLU A 81 5.15 4.41 15.21
CA GLU A 81 5.84 3.13 15.36
C GLU A 81 7.32 3.28 15.74
N PHE A 82 7.95 4.38 15.34
CA PHE A 82 9.36 4.65 15.61
C PHE A 82 9.56 5.90 16.44
N THR A 83 10.77 6.06 16.97
CA THR A 83 11.18 7.26 17.71
C THR A 83 11.68 8.36 16.76
N GLU A 84 11.78 9.58 17.28
CA GLU A 84 12.40 10.70 16.57
C GLU A 84 13.85 10.39 16.18
N GLU A 85 14.60 9.78 17.09
CA GLU A 85 15.99 9.41 16.89
C GLU A 85 16.15 8.41 15.73
N ALA A 86 15.32 7.37 15.69
CA ALA A 86 15.31 6.43 14.58
C ALA A 86 15.00 7.14 13.25
N CYS A 87 14.05 8.08 13.23
CA CYS A 87 13.73 8.88 12.06
C CYS A 87 14.89 9.77 11.60
N ARG A 88 15.61 10.38 12.55
CA ARG A 88 16.77 11.22 12.28
C ARG A 88 17.90 10.40 11.65
N THR A 89 18.17 9.21 12.19
CA THR A 89 19.25 8.32 11.74
C THR A 89 18.95 7.66 10.39
N HIS A 90 17.75 7.08 10.22
CA HIS A 90 17.46 6.22 9.06
C HIS A 90 16.58 6.88 8.00
N GLY A 91 15.92 7.98 8.34
CA GLY A 91 15.00 8.68 7.46
C GLY A 91 13.63 8.01 7.33
N VAL A 92 12.60 8.84 7.17
CA VAL A 92 11.19 8.40 7.18
C VAL A 92 10.85 7.45 6.03
N THR A 93 11.44 7.63 4.85
CA THR A 93 11.19 6.76 3.70
C THR A 93 11.72 5.34 3.92
N LYS A 94 12.91 5.20 4.50
CA LYS A 94 13.52 3.89 4.78
C LYS A 94 12.74 3.17 5.89
N LEU A 95 12.39 3.88 6.95
CA LEU A 95 11.54 3.36 8.03
C LEU A 95 10.14 2.96 7.55
N TYR A 96 9.49 3.76 6.71
CA TYR A 96 8.19 3.39 6.16
C TYR A 96 8.26 2.10 5.33
N THR A 97 9.35 1.92 4.57
CA THR A 97 9.58 0.69 3.81
C THR A 97 9.86 -0.49 4.74
N LEU A 98 10.57 -0.27 5.86
CA LEU A 98 10.78 -1.29 6.88
C LEU A 98 9.46 -1.79 7.48
N ARG A 99 8.50 -0.89 7.74
CA ARG A 99 7.16 -1.29 8.23
C ARG A 99 6.46 -2.22 7.25
N ALA A 100 6.55 -1.92 5.95
CA ALA A 100 6.00 -2.77 4.92
C ALA A 100 6.70 -4.14 4.90
N TYR A 101 8.03 -4.17 4.98
CA TYR A 101 8.77 -5.43 5.08
C TYR A 101 8.37 -6.24 6.32
N ALA A 102 8.35 -5.60 7.50
CA ALA A 102 8.03 -6.24 8.77
C ALA A 102 6.63 -6.86 8.77
N LYS A 103 5.65 -6.16 8.18
CA LYS A 103 4.30 -6.69 7.98
C LYS A 103 4.28 -7.94 7.10
N GLU A 104 4.99 -7.94 5.97
CA GLU A 104 5.01 -9.08 5.05
C GLU A 104 5.85 -10.25 5.58
N ALA A 105 6.88 -9.96 6.37
CA ALA A 105 7.74 -10.95 7.00
C ALA A 105 7.23 -11.45 8.37
N ASP A 106 6.11 -10.89 8.86
CA ASP A 106 5.55 -11.15 10.20
C ASP A 106 6.57 -10.95 11.33
N ILE A 107 7.34 -9.86 11.24
CA ILE A 107 8.36 -9.49 12.22
C ILE A 107 7.82 -8.36 13.09
N GLN A 108 7.95 -8.51 14.41
CA GLN A 108 7.74 -7.40 15.33
C GLN A 108 8.98 -6.51 15.35
N LEU A 109 8.79 -5.22 15.08
CA LEU A 109 9.88 -4.25 15.12
C LEU A 109 10.22 -3.89 16.57
N THR A 110 11.51 -3.77 16.85
CA THR A 110 12.01 -3.33 18.15
C THR A 110 11.53 -1.92 18.44
N ALA A 111 11.02 -1.69 19.65
CA ALA A 111 10.73 -0.34 20.13
C ALA A 111 12.05 0.44 20.28
N GLY A 112 12.22 1.53 19.52
CA GLY A 112 13.44 2.34 19.51
C GLY A 112 14.13 2.33 18.16
N ASP A 113 15.44 2.06 18.15
CA ASP A 113 16.24 1.98 16.92
C ASP A 113 16.08 0.61 16.24
N PRO A 114 15.52 0.55 15.01
CA PRO A 114 15.39 -0.70 14.27
C PRO A 114 16.66 -1.12 13.52
N GLY A 115 17.80 -0.47 13.73
CA GLY A 115 19.06 -0.70 13.01
C GLY A 115 19.47 -2.17 12.87
N LEU A 116 19.31 -2.97 13.93
CA LEU A 116 19.69 -4.38 13.98
C LEU A 116 18.62 -5.34 13.41
N THR A 117 17.50 -4.83 12.92
CA THR A 117 16.40 -5.68 12.39
C THR A 117 16.94 -6.52 11.23
N PRO A 118 16.79 -7.86 11.25
CA PRO A 118 17.28 -8.72 10.19
C PRO A 118 16.40 -8.61 8.94
N ILE A 119 17.03 -8.32 7.80
CA ILE A 119 16.40 -8.20 6.49
C ILE A 119 16.95 -9.28 5.57
N GLU A 120 16.05 -10.03 4.94
CA GLU A 120 16.37 -11.00 3.90
C GLU A 120 16.35 -10.33 2.53
N VAL A 121 17.53 -10.00 2.03
CA VAL A 121 17.73 -9.31 0.75
C VAL A 121 17.91 -10.34 -0.37
N PRO A 122 17.03 -10.37 -1.38
CA PRO A 122 17.21 -11.24 -2.53
C PRO A 122 18.41 -10.78 -3.37
N ARG A 123 19.24 -11.73 -3.81
CA ARG A 123 20.40 -11.55 -4.68
C ARG A 123 20.17 -12.22 -6.03
N GLU A 124 21.06 -11.93 -6.98
CA GLU A 124 21.08 -12.60 -8.28
C GLU A 124 21.21 -14.12 -8.12
N GLY A 125 20.51 -14.87 -8.98
CA GLY A 125 20.46 -16.33 -8.91
C GLY A 125 19.54 -16.89 -7.82
N GLY A 126 18.65 -16.08 -7.22
CA GLY A 126 17.63 -16.54 -6.27
C GLY A 126 18.16 -16.85 -4.87
N LYS A 127 19.43 -16.50 -4.59
CA LYS A 127 20.00 -16.57 -3.24
C LYS A 127 19.45 -15.44 -2.38
N VAL A 128 19.29 -15.68 -1.09
CA VAL A 128 18.89 -14.68 -0.10
C VAL A 128 20.05 -14.44 0.84
N GLU A 129 20.40 -13.18 1.06
CA GLU A 129 21.41 -12.76 2.02
C GLU A 129 20.72 -12.07 3.21
N ARG A 130 21.18 -12.38 4.42
CA ARG A 130 20.67 -11.75 5.64
C ARG A 130 21.58 -10.59 6.03
N LYS A 131 21.03 -9.37 6.07
CA LYS A 131 21.71 -8.14 6.48
C LYS A 131 20.94 -7.44 7.59
N SER A 132 21.58 -6.55 8.34
CA SER A 132 20.84 -5.66 9.25
C SER A 132 20.15 -4.54 8.46
N PHE A 133 19.05 -4.01 8.98
CA PHE A 133 18.33 -2.89 8.38
C PHE A 133 19.22 -1.66 8.17
N ALA A 134 20.13 -1.38 9.13
CA ALA A 134 21.10 -0.29 9.02
C ALA A 134 21.98 -0.44 7.77
N GLU A 135 22.43 -1.66 7.46
CA GLU A 135 23.31 -2.00 6.32
C GLU A 135 22.57 -2.14 4.99
N CYS A 136 21.24 -2.25 4.99
CA CYS A 136 20.44 -2.30 3.78
C CYS A 136 20.32 -0.94 3.11
N SER A 137 20.49 -0.88 1.79
CA SER A 137 20.03 0.27 1.02
C SER A 137 18.49 0.32 0.95
N LEU A 138 17.93 1.47 0.59
CA LEU A 138 16.48 1.61 0.39
C LEU A 138 15.97 0.67 -0.72
N GLU A 139 16.74 0.50 -1.79
CA GLU A 139 16.38 -0.40 -2.89
C GLU A 139 16.44 -1.86 -2.48
N GLU A 140 17.48 -2.27 -1.74
CA GLU A 140 17.57 -3.63 -1.17
C GLU A 140 16.35 -3.93 -0.29
N LEU A 141 15.94 -2.97 0.55
CA LEU A 141 14.79 -3.12 1.43
C LEU A 141 13.46 -3.17 0.66
N ARG A 142 13.31 -2.39 -0.41
CA ARG A 142 12.13 -2.45 -1.30
C ARG A 142 12.03 -3.81 -1.97
N GLN A 143 13.14 -4.35 -2.47
CA GLN A 143 13.17 -5.68 -3.08
C GLN A 143 12.88 -6.77 -2.04
N ALA A 144 13.45 -6.66 -0.83
CA ALA A 144 13.16 -7.56 0.27
C ALA A 144 11.66 -7.56 0.63
N ALA A 145 11.05 -6.37 0.78
CA ALA A 145 9.61 -6.25 1.06
C ALA A 145 8.77 -6.87 -0.06
N LYS A 146 9.14 -6.62 -1.32
CA LYS A 146 8.47 -7.20 -2.49
C LYS A 146 8.62 -8.72 -2.56
N HIS A 147 9.78 -9.26 -2.18
CA HIS A 147 10.07 -10.68 -2.17
C HIS A 147 9.31 -11.41 -1.05
N LYS A 148 9.19 -10.77 0.12
CA LYS A 148 8.41 -11.29 1.25
C LYS A 148 6.91 -11.19 1.05
N ARG A 149 6.46 -10.18 0.29
CA ARG A 149 5.06 -10.01 -0.03
C ARG A 149 4.54 -11.30 -0.66
N LYS A 150 3.65 -11.97 0.06
CA LYS A 150 2.93 -13.13 -0.49
C LYS A 150 2.32 -12.68 -1.81
N PRO A 151 2.48 -13.44 -2.91
CA PRO A 151 1.83 -13.09 -4.15
C PRO A 151 0.36 -12.88 -3.83
N SER A 152 -0.15 -11.66 -4.04
CA SER A 152 -1.54 -11.30 -3.74
C SER A 152 -2.54 -12.01 -4.66
N ARG A 153 -2.07 -13.00 -5.43
CA ARG A 153 -2.91 -14.10 -5.85
C ARG A 153 -3.23 -14.88 -4.57
N ALA A 154 -4.34 -14.53 -3.91
CA ALA A 154 -5.12 -15.63 -3.36
C ALA A 154 -5.29 -16.59 -4.54
N THR A 155 -4.66 -17.77 -4.43
CA THR A 155 -4.58 -18.74 -5.52
C THR A 155 -6.01 -19.00 -5.94
N MET A 156 -6.37 -18.53 -7.12
CA MET A 156 -7.68 -18.78 -7.71
C MET A 156 -7.92 -20.29 -7.60
N PRO A 157 -9.05 -20.74 -7.03
CA PRO A 157 -9.36 -22.16 -6.95
C PRO A 157 -9.16 -22.82 -8.32
N ALA A 158 -8.62 -24.04 -8.36
CA ALA A 158 -8.28 -24.70 -9.63
C ALA A 158 -9.49 -24.80 -10.59
N THR A 159 -10.69 -24.96 -10.03
CA THR A 159 -11.97 -24.94 -10.76
C THR A 159 -12.24 -23.59 -11.42
N ASP A 160 -11.94 -22.49 -10.72
CA ASP A 160 -12.13 -21.13 -11.22
C ASP A 160 -11.06 -20.81 -12.27
N ALA A 161 -9.82 -21.26 -12.07
CA ALA A 161 -8.73 -21.08 -13.03
C ALA A 161 -9.05 -21.71 -14.38
N ALA A 162 -9.62 -22.93 -14.40
CA ALA A 162 -10.06 -23.58 -15.61
C ALA A 162 -11.20 -22.79 -16.29
N ARG A 163 -12.23 -22.39 -15.54
CA ARG A 163 -13.37 -21.59 -16.05
C ARG A 163 -12.91 -20.26 -16.64
N ILE A 164 -12.00 -19.56 -15.97
CA ILE A 164 -11.42 -18.30 -16.44
C ILE A 164 -10.61 -18.51 -17.71
N GLN A 165 -9.88 -19.62 -17.82
CA GLN A 165 -9.12 -19.90 -19.04
C GLN A 165 -10.07 -20.11 -20.24
N PHE A 166 -11.16 -20.85 -20.07
CA PHE A 166 -12.18 -21.00 -21.11
C PHE A 166 -12.81 -19.67 -21.51
N LEU A 167 -13.11 -18.81 -20.54
CA LEU A 167 -13.61 -17.46 -20.80
C LEU A 167 -12.59 -16.61 -21.58
N ARG A 168 -11.30 -16.67 -21.24
CA ARG A 168 -10.25 -15.96 -22.00
C ARG A 168 -10.16 -16.47 -23.43
N ASP A 169 -10.24 -17.77 -23.63
CA ASP A 169 -10.17 -18.37 -24.95
C ASP A 169 -11.39 -17.98 -25.79
N SER A 170 -12.59 -18.00 -25.19
CA SER A 170 -13.83 -17.50 -25.81
C SER A 170 -13.70 -16.02 -26.20
N PHE A 171 -13.30 -15.16 -25.26
CA PHE A 171 -13.14 -13.74 -25.54
C PHE A 171 -12.10 -13.46 -26.63
N SER A 172 -11.04 -14.26 -26.70
CA SER A 172 -10.03 -14.15 -27.76
C SER A 172 -10.56 -14.55 -29.14
N ARG A 173 -11.50 -15.50 -29.21
CA ARG A 173 -12.18 -15.89 -30.45
C ARG A 173 -13.17 -14.81 -30.93
N HIS A 174 -13.95 -14.25 -30.01
CA HIS A 174 -15.01 -13.29 -30.33
C HIS A 174 -14.48 -11.86 -30.52
N PHE A 175 -13.46 -11.49 -29.76
CA PHE A 175 -12.79 -10.19 -29.85
C PHE A 175 -11.37 -10.44 -30.35
N ALA A 176 -11.18 -10.43 -31.67
CA ALA A 176 -9.86 -10.53 -32.29
C ALA A 176 -8.86 -9.54 -31.65
N GLN A 177 -7.56 -9.86 -31.70
CA GLN A 177 -6.45 -9.22 -30.95
C GLN A 177 -6.24 -7.68 -31.14
N GLY A 178 -7.17 -6.95 -31.76
CA GLY A 178 -7.17 -5.49 -31.85
C GLY A 178 -8.21 -4.77 -30.99
N GLY A 179 -9.01 -5.49 -30.18
CA GLY A 179 -10.11 -4.91 -29.40
C GLY A 179 -9.70 -4.33 -28.05
N ARG A 180 -10.31 -3.19 -27.66
CA ARG A 180 -10.21 -2.55 -26.33
C ARG A 180 -10.80 -3.39 -25.17
N VAL A 181 -11.36 -4.56 -25.48
CA VAL A 181 -12.03 -5.42 -24.50
C VAL A 181 -11.00 -6.14 -23.65
N GLN A 182 -10.94 -5.80 -22.36
CA GLN A 182 -10.02 -6.40 -21.40
C GLN A 182 -10.80 -7.27 -20.43
N LEU A 183 -10.42 -8.56 -20.37
CA LEU A 183 -10.86 -9.48 -19.32
C LEU A 183 -9.81 -9.49 -18.20
N LYS A 184 -10.19 -8.98 -17.03
CA LYS A 184 -9.35 -8.95 -15.83
C LYS A 184 -9.95 -9.87 -14.77
N THR A 185 -9.07 -10.52 -14.01
CA THR A 185 -9.47 -11.35 -12.87
C THR A 185 -8.73 -10.90 -11.64
N SER A 186 -9.44 -10.79 -10.53
CA SER A 186 -8.87 -10.59 -9.20
C SER A 186 -9.46 -11.59 -8.23
N THR A 187 -8.74 -11.84 -7.13
CA THR A 187 -9.25 -12.65 -6.04
C THR A 187 -9.38 -11.75 -4.82
N GLN A 188 -10.57 -11.63 -4.24
CA GLN A 188 -10.84 -10.80 -3.07
C GLN A 188 -11.71 -11.61 -2.09
N GLY A 189 -11.32 -11.68 -0.81
CA GLY A 189 -12.11 -12.40 0.20
C GLY A 189 -12.27 -13.91 -0.03
N GLY A 190 -11.45 -14.53 -0.90
CA GLY A 190 -11.61 -15.93 -1.31
C GLY A 190 -12.52 -16.13 -2.53
N GLU A 191 -13.12 -15.06 -3.05
CA GLU A 191 -13.95 -15.09 -4.25
C GLU A 191 -13.13 -14.67 -5.48
N THR A 192 -13.41 -15.31 -6.61
CA THR A 192 -12.87 -14.95 -7.92
C THR A 192 -13.77 -13.92 -8.58
N LEU A 193 -13.27 -12.69 -8.74
CA LEU A 193 -13.97 -11.60 -9.41
C LEU A 193 -13.53 -11.50 -10.88
N LEU A 194 -14.52 -11.37 -11.76
CA LEU A 194 -14.33 -11.16 -13.19
C LEU A 194 -14.72 -9.71 -13.54
N THR A 195 -13.80 -9.00 -14.18
CA THR A 195 -14.02 -7.62 -14.62
C THR A 195 -13.82 -7.54 -16.13
N ILE A 196 -14.85 -7.09 -16.83
CA ILE A 196 -14.84 -6.88 -18.29
C ILE A 196 -14.84 -5.38 -18.55
N GLN A 197 -13.83 -4.87 -19.23
CA GLN A 197 -13.65 -3.44 -19.48
C GLN A 197 -13.51 -3.13 -20.96
N GLY A 198 -13.96 -1.93 -21.37
CA GLY A 198 -13.70 -1.41 -22.72
C GLY A 198 -14.56 -2.02 -23.83
N VAL A 199 -15.72 -2.60 -23.49
CA VAL A 199 -16.69 -3.12 -24.46
C VAL A 199 -17.44 -1.96 -25.13
N PRO A 200 -17.30 -1.76 -26.45
CA PRO A 200 -18.11 -0.78 -27.17
C PRO A 200 -19.60 -1.15 -27.10
N LEU A 201 -20.48 -0.17 -26.94
CA LEU A 201 -21.93 -0.42 -26.84
C LEU A 201 -22.47 -1.21 -28.05
N ALA A 202 -21.97 -0.91 -29.25
CA ALA A 202 -22.31 -1.63 -30.48
C ALA A 202 -21.87 -3.11 -30.52
N GLN A 203 -21.10 -3.59 -29.54
CA GLN A 203 -20.60 -4.96 -29.46
C GLN A 203 -21.12 -5.71 -28.23
N VAL A 204 -22.14 -5.20 -27.54
CA VAL A 204 -22.72 -5.86 -26.35
C VAL A 204 -23.34 -7.22 -26.70
N GLU A 205 -23.96 -7.37 -27.88
CA GLU A 205 -24.48 -8.66 -28.34
C GLU A 205 -23.34 -9.70 -28.46
N ARG A 206 -22.21 -9.29 -29.05
CA ARG A 206 -21.01 -10.13 -29.15
C ARG A 206 -20.39 -10.46 -27.78
N LEU A 207 -20.52 -9.55 -26.80
CA LEU A 207 -20.13 -9.83 -25.42
C LEU A 207 -21.00 -10.95 -24.83
N MET A 208 -22.30 -10.91 -25.07
CA MET A 208 -23.21 -11.97 -24.60
C MET A 208 -22.87 -13.31 -25.25
N GLU A 209 -22.59 -13.34 -26.56
CA GLU A 209 -22.14 -14.55 -27.26
C GLU A 209 -20.86 -15.12 -26.66
N ALA A 210 -19.86 -14.27 -26.39
CA ALA A 210 -18.59 -14.68 -25.79
C ALA A 210 -18.76 -15.23 -24.36
N LEU A 211 -19.65 -14.64 -23.57
CA LEU A 211 -19.97 -15.15 -22.23
C LEU A 211 -20.67 -16.50 -22.32
N LEU A 212 -21.70 -16.62 -23.16
CA LEU A 212 -22.44 -17.87 -23.32
C LEU A 212 -21.54 -19.01 -23.80
N ASP A 213 -20.69 -18.76 -24.81
CA ASP A 213 -19.69 -19.72 -25.30
C ASP A 213 -18.69 -20.11 -24.19
N GLY A 214 -18.21 -19.13 -23.43
CA GLY A 214 -17.26 -19.36 -22.34
C GLY A 214 -17.82 -20.11 -21.13
N PHE A 215 -19.15 -20.19 -20.98
CA PHE A 215 -19.84 -20.93 -19.93
C PHE A 215 -20.37 -22.31 -20.39
N GLN A 216 -20.23 -22.68 -21.67
CA GLN A 216 -20.67 -23.99 -22.11
C GLN A 216 -19.75 -25.10 -21.57
N PRO A 217 -20.30 -26.18 -20.98
CA PRO A 217 -19.52 -27.34 -20.60
C PRO A 217 -19.08 -28.08 -21.86
N GLN A 218 -17.77 -28.16 -22.15
CA GLN A 218 -17.31 -29.16 -23.11
C GLN A 218 -17.31 -30.55 -22.44
N PRO A 219 -17.84 -31.59 -23.12
CA PRO A 219 -17.72 -32.96 -22.65
C PRO A 219 -16.24 -33.31 -22.58
N VAL A 220 -15.78 -33.74 -21.40
CA VAL A 220 -14.47 -34.35 -21.21
C VAL A 220 -14.39 -35.50 -22.20
N ARG A 221 -13.51 -35.42 -23.21
CA ARG A 221 -13.24 -36.57 -24.08
C ARG A 221 -12.77 -37.70 -23.18
N ALA A 222 -13.55 -38.78 -23.11
CA ALA A 222 -13.11 -40.03 -22.53
C ALA A 222 -11.84 -40.45 -23.26
N VAL A 223 -10.75 -40.55 -22.51
CA VAL A 223 -9.49 -41.10 -23.01
C VAL A 223 -9.74 -42.58 -23.24
N GLY A 224 -9.73 -43.00 -24.50
CA GLY A 224 -9.62 -44.41 -24.90
C GLY A 224 -8.17 -44.84 -24.91
#